data_AF-A0A1V3C403-F1
#
_entry.id   AF-A0A1V3C403-F1
#
_cell.length_a   1.000
_cell.length_b   1.000
_cell.length_c   1.000
_cell.angle_alpha   90.00
_cell.angle_beta   90.00
_cell.angle_gamma   90.00
#
_symmetry.space_group_name_H-M   'P 1'
#
loop_
_entity.id
_entity.type
_entity.pdbx_description
1 polymer ?
#
loop_
_entity_poly.entity_id
_entity_poly.type
_entity_poly.pdbx_seq_one_letter_code
_entity_poly.pdbx_strand_id
1 'polypeptide(L)'
;MPRALRFLRVLFSLFATLFALAGALYVFLLLSLYVYTPPNFDEWLAAWGLDAAQLWAMSLTSGIRTVFYAVGAIRLGRGGRTGRRWALVAVCVEAGVVLSGAVLSAVVLGVASVPELFALLFVTEVSLVFPGVLLLLLLFVRSSKEWFRATGA
;
A
#
# COMPACT_ATOMS: atom_id res chain seq x y z
N MET A 1 4.36 -6.87 25.79
CA MET A 1 4.44 -6.90 24.31
C MET A 1 5.90 -6.76 23.85
N PRO A 2 6.44 -7.74 23.10
CA PRO A 2 7.80 -7.74 22.55
C PRO A 2 8.13 -6.45 21.78
N ARG A 3 9.40 -6.01 21.79
CA ARG A 3 9.81 -4.75 21.13
C ARG A 3 9.53 -4.78 19.62
N ALA A 4 9.84 -5.90 18.96
CA ALA A 4 9.63 -6.07 17.54
C ALA A 4 8.14 -6.01 17.13
N LEU A 5 7.25 -6.47 18.01
CA LEU A 5 5.81 -6.41 17.82
C LEU A 5 5.25 -4.99 17.92
N ARG A 6 5.77 -4.20 18.88
CA ARG A 6 5.43 -2.77 18.98
C ARG A 6 5.93 -2.01 17.76
N PHE A 7 7.16 -2.27 17.34
CA PHE A 7 7.73 -1.66 16.14
C PHE A 7 6.88 -1.94 14.91
N LEU A 8 6.50 -3.21 14.68
CA LEU A 8 5.67 -3.58 13.54
C LEU A 8 4.27 -2.93 13.61
N ARG A 9 3.66 -2.83 14.81
CA ARG A 9 2.40 -2.12 14.99
C ARG A 9 2.52 -0.64 14.65
N VAL A 10 3.57 0.04 15.13
CA VAL A 10 3.82 1.46 14.84
C VAL A 10 4.01 1.65 13.34
N LEU A 11 4.79 0.78 12.70
CA LEU A 11 5.05 0.81 11.27
C LEU A 11 3.75 0.64 10.47
N PHE A 12 2.92 -0.34 10.80
CA PHE A 12 1.61 -0.52 10.15
C PHE A 12 0.66 0.66 10.40
N SER A 13 0.68 1.24 11.59
CA SER A 13 -0.12 2.44 11.91
C SER A 13 0.34 3.64 11.09
N LEU A 14 1.66 3.83 10.94
CA LEU A 14 2.24 4.90 10.14
C LEU A 14 1.83 4.75 8.67
N PHE A 15 1.92 3.54 8.12
CA PHE A 15 1.49 3.29 6.74
C PHE A 15 -0.01 3.50 6.57
N ALA A 16 -0.84 3.05 7.51
CA ALA A 16 -2.26 3.33 7.47
C ALA A 16 -2.53 4.84 7.44
N THR A 17 -1.84 5.64 8.26
CA THR A 17 -2.01 7.10 8.25
C THR A 17 -1.52 7.76 6.96
N LEU A 18 -0.40 7.32 6.40
CA LEU A 18 0.12 7.86 5.14
C LEU A 18 -0.85 7.57 3.98
N PHE A 19 -1.35 6.34 3.89
CA PHE A 19 -2.34 5.98 2.87
C PHE A 19 -3.69 6.67 3.10
N ALA A 20 -4.08 6.93 4.35
CA ALA A 20 -5.30 7.66 4.65
C ALA A 20 -5.19 9.11 4.16
N LEU A 21 -4.05 9.76 4.41
CA LEU A 21 -3.78 11.12 3.94
C LEU A 21 -3.70 11.19 2.42
N ALA A 22 -3.00 10.24 1.78
CA ALA A 22 -2.95 10.15 0.32
C ALA A 22 -4.36 9.94 -0.27
N GLY A 23 -5.14 9.01 0.28
CA GLY A 23 -6.52 8.77 -0.13
C GLY A 23 -7.40 9.99 0.04
N ALA A 24 -7.30 10.71 1.17
CA ALA A 24 -8.03 11.95 1.40
C ALA A 24 -7.65 13.04 0.39
N LEU A 25 -6.37 13.16 0.05
CA LEU A 25 -5.88 14.08 -0.97
C LEU A 25 -6.45 13.73 -2.35
N TYR A 26 -6.42 12.46 -2.76
CA TYR A 26 -6.98 12.06 -4.06
C TYR A 26 -8.50 12.24 -4.13
N VAL A 27 -9.22 11.96 -3.04
CA VAL A 27 -10.67 12.24 -2.94
C VAL A 27 -10.94 13.73 -3.00
N PHE A 28 -10.12 14.56 -2.36
CA PHE A 28 -10.21 16.01 -2.47
C PHE A 28 -10.02 16.48 -3.92
N LEU A 29 -9.00 15.95 -4.62
CA LEU A 29 -8.78 16.27 -6.04
C LEU A 29 -9.95 15.81 -6.94
N LEU A 30 -10.53 14.64 -6.68
CA LEU A 30 -11.74 14.18 -7.38
C LEU A 30 -12.93 15.09 -7.10
N LEU A 31 -13.14 15.51 -5.85
CA LEU A 31 -14.21 16.45 -5.50
C LEU A 31 -14.01 17.79 -6.19
N SER A 32 -12.77 18.30 -6.26
CA SER A 32 -12.46 19.48 -7.06
C SER A 32 -12.77 19.26 -8.54
N LEU A 33 -12.50 18.08 -9.10
CA LEU A 33 -12.82 17.83 -10.51
C LEU A 33 -14.32 17.80 -10.80
N TYR A 34 -15.13 17.20 -9.91
CA TYR A 34 -16.57 16.98 -10.16
C TYR A 34 -17.53 17.99 -9.53
N VAL A 35 -17.16 18.65 -8.43
CA VAL A 35 -18.04 19.56 -7.69
C VAL A 35 -17.74 21.02 -8.01
N TYR A 36 -16.45 21.38 -8.07
CA TYR A 36 -16.01 22.74 -8.39
C TYR A 36 -14.64 22.70 -9.05
N THR A 37 -14.63 22.69 -10.39
CA THR A 37 -13.41 22.64 -11.20
C THR A 37 -12.78 24.04 -11.25
N PRO A 38 -11.63 24.27 -10.60
CA PRO A 38 -10.93 25.55 -10.72
C PRO A 38 -10.49 25.79 -12.17
N PRO A 39 -10.32 27.06 -12.59
CA PRO A 39 -9.75 27.36 -13.90
C PRO A 39 -8.35 26.75 -14.02
N ASN A 40 -8.06 26.14 -15.18
CA ASN A 40 -6.80 25.43 -15.51
C ASN A 40 -6.50 24.20 -14.65
N PHE A 41 -7.49 23.64 -13.94
CA PHE A 41 -7.26 22.47 -13.08
C PHE A 41 -6.91 21.21 -13.85
N ASP A 42 -7.51 20.98 -15.02
CA ASP A 42 -7.20 19.83 -15.87
C ASP A 42 -5.77 19.91 -16.43
N GLU A 43 -5.32 21.10 -16.82
CA GLU A 43 -3.93 21.34 -17.25
C GLU A 43 -2.94 21.14 -16.10
N TRP A 44 -3.30 21.59 -14.89
CA TRP A 44 -2.51 21.38 -13.69
C TRP A 44 -2.40 19.90 -13.33
N LEU A 45 -3.49 19.13 -13.41
CA LEU A 45 -3.49 17.68 -13.20
C LEU A 45 -2.66 16.95 -14.27
N ALA A 46 -2.82 17.34 -15.54
CA ALA A 46 -2.06 16.77 -16.65
C ALA A 46 -0.55 17.03 -16.51
N ALA A 47 -0.15 18.20 -16.00
CA ALA A 47 1.26 18.50 -15.70
C ALA A 47 1.85 17.57 -14.63
N TRP A 48 1.02 17.03 -13.75
CA TRP A 48 1.40 16.02 -12.75
C TRP A 48 1.27 14.59 -13.30
N GLY A 49 0.89 14.44 -14.57
CA GLY A 49 0.63 13.15 -15.21
C GLY A 49 -0.62 12.45 -14.71
N LEU A 50 -1.51 13.15 -13.99
CA LEU A 50 -2.71 12.60 -13.39
C LEU A 50 -3.91 12.85 -14.31
N ASP A 51 -4.64 11.77 -14.61
CA ASP A 51 -5.95 11.84 -15.24
C ASP A 51 -7.06 11.43 -14.25
N ALA A 52 -8.33 11.61 -14.64
CA ALA A 52 -9.46 11.27 -13.79
C ALA A 52 -9.50 9.77 -13.41
N ALA A 53 -9.14 8.88 -14.33
CA ALA A 53 -9.14 7.44 -14.07
C ALA A 53 -8.05 7.05 -13.05
N GLN A 54 -6.88 7.66 -13.15
CA GLN A 54 -5.79 7.52 -12.19
C GLN A 54 -6.17 8.07 -10.82
N LEU A 55 -6.82 9.23 -10.73
CA LEU A 55 -7.30 9.77 -9.46
C LEU A 55 -8.30 8.83 -8.76
N TRP A 56 -9.20 8.20 -9.51
CA TRP A 56 -10.10 7.16 -9.00
C TRP A 56 -9.33 5.92 -8.52
N ALA A 57 -8.41 5.41 -9.34
CA ALA A 57 -7.61 4.25 -9.00
C ALA A 57 -6.74 4.48 -7.76
N MET A 58 -6.09 5.65 -7.66
CA MET A 58 -5.25 6.05 -6.53
C MET A 58 -6.07 6.23 -5.24
N SER A 59 -7.27 6.79 -5.34
CA SER A 59 -8.20 6.91 -4.20
C SER A 59 -8.61 5.55 -3.67
N LEU A 60 -9.06 4.65 -4.56
CA LEU A 60 -9.53 3.31 -4.18
C LEU A 60 -8.41 2.47 -3.58
N THR A 61 -7.24 2.43 -4.24
CA THR A 61 -6.09 1.67 -3.76
C THR A 61 -5.58 2.20 -2.43
N SER A 62 -5.50 3.52 -2.25
CA SER A 62 -5.12 4.14 -0.97
C SER A 62 -6.12 3.84 0.14
N GLY A 63 -7.43 3.84 -0.17
CA GLY A 63 -8.48 3.46 0.78
C GLY A 63 -8.36 2.00 1.22
N ILE A 64 -8.20 1.08 0.27
CA ILE A 64 -7.99 -0.36 0.55
C ILE A 64 -6.76 -0.55 1.43
N ARG A 65 -5.62 0.01 1.04
CA ARG A 65 -4.36 -0.06 1.81
C ARG A 65 -4.55 0.45 3.24
N THR A 66 -5.18 1.62 3.40
CA THR A 66 -5.48 2.22 4.70
C THR A 66 -6.21 1.25 5.61
N VAL A 67 -7.29 0.64 5.11
CA VAL A 67 -8.10 -0.31 5.89
C VAL A 67 -7.27 -1.52 6.33
N PHE A 68 -6.55 -2.15 5.41
CA PHE A 68 -5.79 -3.36 5.72
C PHE A 68 -4.60 -3.08 6.66
N TYR A 69 -3.88 -1.98 6.47
CA TYR A 69 -2.80 -1.59 7.37
C TYR A 69 -3.33 -1.19 8.76
N ALA A 70 -4.46 -0.49 8.86
CA ALA A 70 -5.09 -0.15 10.13
C ALA A 70 -5.57 -1.40 10.89
N VAL A 71 -6.27 -2.31 10.20
CA VAL A 71 -6.70 -3.59 10.78
C VAL A 71 -5.48 -4.41 11.22
N GLY A 72 -4.43 -4.45 10.40
CA GLY A 72 -3.15 -5.06 10.76
C GLY A 72 -2.57 -4.48 12.05
N ALA A 73 -2.46 -3.16 12.17
CA ALA A 73 -1.95 -2.48 13.36
C ALA A 73 -2.78 -2.78 14.63
N ILE A 74 -4.11 -2.71 14.53
CA ILE A 74 -5.03 -2.99 15.64
C ILE A 74 -4.88 -4.45 16.09
N ARG A 75 -4.87 -5.39 15.14
CA ARG A 75 -4.78 -6.83 15.42
C ARG A 75 -3.40 -7.23 15.95
N LEU A 76 -2.33 -6.61 15.46
CA LEU A 76 -0.99 -6.77 16.03
C LEU A 76 -0.94 -6.30 17.49
N GLY A 77 -1.67 -5.23 17.83
CA GLY A 77 -1.82 -4.73 19.21
C GLY A 77 -2.37 -5.76 20.20
N ARG A 78 -3.19 -6.70 19.72
CA ARG A 78 -3.77 -7.79 20.53
C ARG A 78 -2.86 -9.03 20.61
N GLY A 79 -1.79 -9.08 19.82
CA GLY A 79 -0.85 -10.21 19.79
C GLY A 79 -1.42 -11.49 19.17
N GLY A 80 -0.67 -12.59 19.26
CA GLY A 80 -1.14 -13.92 18.86
C GLY A 80 -1.04 -14.25 17.36
N ARG A 81 -1.41 -15.49 17.01
CA ARG A 81 -1.46 -15.98 15.62
C ARG A 81 -2.39 -15.13 14.73
N THR A 82 -3.49 -14.65 15.30
CA THR A 82 -4.48 -13.82 14.60
C THR A 82 -3.91 -12.46 14.20
N GLY A 83 -3.16 -11.78 15.08
CA GLY A 83 -2.51 -10.51 14.76
C GLY A 83 -1.55 -10.63 13.57
N ARG A 84 -0.75 -11.71 13.55
CA ARG A 84 0.19 -11.98 12.46
C ARG A 84 -0.50 -12.33 11.15
N ARG A 85 -1.58 -13.12 11.16
CA ARG A 85 -2.35 -13.44 9.95
C ARG A 85 -2.86 -12.16 9.28
N TRP A 86 -3.44 -11.24 10.04
CA TRP A 86 -3.90 -9.96 9.51
C TRP A 86 -2.77 -9.07 9.00
N ALA A 87 -1.60 -9.09 9.65
CA ALA A 87 -0.43 -8.39 9.14
C ALA A 87 0.07 -8.96 7.81
N LEU A 88 0.07 -10.28 7.65
CA LEU A 88 0.39 -10.94 6.38
C LEU A 88 -0.63 -10.60 5.30
N VAL A 89 -1.92 -10.62 5.63
CA VAL A 89 -2.99 -10.24 4.69
C VAL A 89 -2.74 -8.82 4.16
N ALA A 90 -2.44 -7.85 5.03
CA ALA A 90 -2.16 -6.48 4.58
C ALA A 90 -0.94 -6.40 3.65
N VAL A 91 0.14 -7.15 3.94
CA VAL A 91 1.33 -7.20 3.07
C VAL A 91 1.00 -7.86 1.73
N CYS A 92 0.19 -8.92 1.71
CA CYS A 92 -0.26 -9.55 0.48
C CYS A 92 -1.17 -8.63 -0.34
N VAL A 93 -2.04 -7.85 0.32
CA VAL A 93 -2.86 -6.83 -0.35
C VAL A 93 -1.97 -5.76 -0.98
N GLU A 94 -0.94 -5.30 -0.27
CA GLU A 94 0.02 -4.33 -0.81
C GLU A 94 0.72 -4.87 -2.07
N ALA A 95 1.25 -6.08 -2.01
CA ALA A 95 1.86 -6.73 -3.17
C ALA A 95 0.87 -6.92 -4.32
N GLY A 96 -0.38 -7.30 -4.01
CA GLY A 96 -1.45 -7.45 -4.99
C GLY A 96 -1.79 -6.13 -5.69
N VAL A 97 -1.83 -5.02 -4.96
CA VAL A 97 -2.07 -3.68 -5.53
C VAL A 97 -0.93 -3.25 -6.45
N VAL A 98 0.33 -3.53 -6.08
CA VAL A 98 1.49 -3.25 -6.93
C VAL A 98 1.42 -4.07 -8.23
N LEU A 99 1.15 -5.37 -8.12
CA LEU A 99 1.07 -6.26 -9.28
C LEU A 99 -0.12 -5.91 -10.19
N SER A 100 -1.29 -5.64 -9.62
CA SER A 100 -2.45 -5.25 -10.43
C SER A 100 -2.25 -3.91 -11.12
N GLY A 101 -1.58 -2.95 -10.46
CA GLY A 101 -1.18 -1.69 -11.06
C GLY A 101 -0.21 -1.88 -12.23
N ALA A 102 0.78 -2.77 -12.08
CA ALA A 102 1.71 -3.10 -13.15
C ALA A 102 1.01 -3.75 -14.36
N VAL A 103 0.12 -4.70 -14.12
CA VAL A 103 -0.67 -5.36 -15.18
C VAL A 103 -1.58 -4.35 -15.89
N LEU A 104 -2.29 -3.51 -15.12
CA LEU A 104 -3.16 -2.50 -15.71
C LEU A 104 -2.36 -1.50 -16.55
N SER A 105 -1.20 -1.07 -16.06
CA SER A 105 -0.30 -0.18 -16.79
C SER A 105 0.20 -0.82 -18.09
N ALA A 106 0.57 -2.10 -18.07
CA ALA A 106 0.95 -2.84 -19.29
C ALA A 106 -0.16 -2.90 -20.34
N VAL A 107 -1.40 -3.13 -19.88
CA VAL A 107 -2.59 -3.26 -20.74
C VAL A 107 -3.03 -1.91 -21.30
N VAL A 108 -3.02 -0.85 -20.49
CA VAL A 108 -3.52 0.48 -20.87
C VAL A 108 -2.51 1.25 -21.71
N LEU A 109 -1.24 1.24 -21.33
CA LEU A 109 -0.21 1.96 -22.09
C LEU A 109 0.21 1.20 -23.35
N GLY A 110 -0.06 -0.11 -23.40
CA GLY A 110 0.36 -0.99 -24.48
C GLY A 110 1.88 -1.05 -24.51
N VAL A 111 2.46 -2.08 -23.91
CA VAL A 111 3.92 -2.28 -23.96
C VAL A 111 4.33 -2.53 -25.42
N ALA A 112 4.77 -1.47 -26.09
CA ALA A 112 5.04 -1.46 -27.52
C ALA A 112 6.51 -1.77 -27.81
N SER A 113 7.36 -1.68 -26.79
CA SER A 113 8.79 -1.86 -26.94
C SER A 113 9.43 -2.63 -25.76
N VAL A 114 10.53 -3.32 -26.04
CA VAL A 114 11.32 -4.04 -25.02
C VAL A 114 11.81 -3.10 -23.90
N PRO A 115 12.26 -1.86 -24.16
CA PRO A 115 12.62 -0.90 -23.11
C PRO A 115 11.47 -0.54 -22.17
N GLU A 116 10.24 -0.37 -22.68
CA GLU A 116 9.06 -0.10 -21.84
C GLU A 116 8.74 -1.27 -20.92
N LEU A 117 8.90 -2.51 -21.42
CA LEU A 117 8.75 -3.71 -20.59
C LEU A 117 9.77 -3.71 -19.45
N PHE A 118 11.04 -3.40 -19.74
CA PHE A 118 12.08 -3.32 -18.71
C PHE A 118 11.80 -2.21 -17.70
N ALA A 119 11.35 -1.04 -18.15
CA ALA A 119 10.98 0.06 -17.26
C ALA A 119 9.82 -0.34 -16.32
N LEU A 120 8.78 -0.97 -16.87
CA LEU A 120 7.64 -1.45 -16.10
C LEU A 120 8.06 -2.53 -15.08
N LEU A 121 8.87 -3.50 -15.48
CA LEU A 121 9.40 -4.54 -14.61
C LEU A 121 10.24 -3.92 -13.48
N PHE A 122 11.13 -2.99 -13.81
CA PHE A 122 11.99 -2.33 -12.82
C PHE A 122 11.16 -1.55 -11.80
N VAL A 123 10.18 -0.76 -12.23
CA VAL A 123 9.27 -0.03 -11.33
C VAL A 123 8.49 -1.00 -10.44
N THR A 124 8.03 -2.11 -11.01
CA THR A 124 7.28 -3.14 -10.26
C THR A 124 8.17 -3.84 -9.23
N GLU A 125 9.38 -4.25 -9.60
CA GLU A 125 10.34 -4.88 -8.69
C GLU A 125 10.73 -3.96 -7.55
N VAL A 126 11.08 -2.70 -7.85
CA VAL A 126 11.39 -1.68 -6.84
C VAL A 126 10.20 -1.46 -5.91
N SER A 127 8.98 -1.43 -6.45
CA SER A 127 7.75 -1.28 -5.66
C SER A 127 7.46 -2.51 -4.78
N LEU A 128 7.86 -3.71 -5.21
CA LEU A 128 7.74 -4.96 -4.45
C LEU A 128 8.78 -5.10 -3.33
N VAL A 129 9.88 -4.35 -3.37
CA VAL A 129 10.87 -4.33 -2.26
C VAL A 129 10.18 -3.98 -0.95
N PHE A 130 9.25 -3.02 -0.98
CA PHE A 130 8.56 -2.55 0.21
C PHE A 130 7.71 -3.64 0.92
N PRO A 131 6.73 -4.28 0.26
CA PRO A 131 6.02 -5.41 0.86
C PRO A 131 6.96 -6.60 1.15
N GLY A 132 8.02 -6.79 0.38
CA GLY A 132 9.06 -7.79 0.63
C GLY A 132 9.78 -7.58 1.97
N VAL A 133 10.19 -6.35 2.28
CA VAL A 133 10.83 -6.00 3.55
C VAL A 133 9.86 -6.22 4.72
N LEU A 134 8.59 -5.84 4.59
CA LEU A 134 7.58 -6.10 5.62
C LEU A 134 7.36 -7.60 5.86
N LEU A 135 7.36 -8.40 4.79
CA LEU A 135 7.27 -9.86 4.87
C LEU A 135 8.49 -10.44 5.61
N LEU A 136 9.70 -10.00 5.26
CA LEU A 136 10.93 -10.43 5.94
C LEU A 136 10.89 -10.07 7.42
N LEU A 137 10.49 -8.85 7.78
CA LEU A 137 10.32 -8.44 9.18
C LEU A 137 9.32 -9.33 9.91
N LEU A 138 8.19 -9.68 9.28
CA LEU A 138 7.21 -10.62 9.84
C LEU A 138 7.77 -12.04 10.04
N LEU A 139 8.68 -12.49 9.16
CA LEU A 139 9.36 -13.78 9.26
C LEU A 139 10.43 -13.77 10.37
N PHE A 140 11.23 -12.70 10.48
CA PHE A 140 12.18 -12.54 11.58
C PHE A 140 11.50 -12.45 12.95
N VAL A 141 10.34 -11.81 13.01
CA VAL A 141 9.56 -11.76 14.25
C VAL A 141 9.05 -13.16 14.66
N ARG A 142 8.75 -14.05 13.69
CA ARG A 142 8.38 -15.46 13.96
C ARG A 142 9.52 -16.24 14.60
N SER A 143 10.77 -16.02 14.18
CA SER A 143 11.93 -16.76 14.70
C SER A 143 12.38 -16.25 16.07
N SER A 144 11.86 -15.12 16.55
CA SER A 144 12.20 -14.61 17.88
C SER A 144 11.55 -15.45 18.99
N LYS A 145 12.38 -15.89 19.96
CA LYS A 145 11.93 -16.60 21.18
C LYS A 145 10.88 -15.80 21.98
N GLU A 146 10.89 -14.46 21.86
CA GLU A 146 9.91 -13.58 22.51
C GLU A 146 8.49 -13.77 21.97
N TRP A 147 8.34 -14.13 20.69
CA TRP A 147 7.03 -14.39 20.09
C TRP A 147 6.43 -15.70 20.57
N PHE A 148 7.23 -16.76 20.66
CA PHE A 148 6.79 -18.04 21.22
C PHE A 148 6.30 -17.86 22.67
N ARG A 149 7.07 -17.14 23.51
CA ARG A 149 6.65 -16.79 24.88
C ARG A 149 5.37 -15.95 24.95
N ALA A 150 5.18 -15.00 24.02
CA ALA A 150 4.01 -14.12 24.02
C ALA A 150 2.75 -14.76 23.42
N THR A 151 2.88 -15.88 22.69
CA THR A 151 1.77 -16.55 22.01
C THR A 151 1.44 -17.94 22.57
N GLY A 152 2.18 -18.41 23.58
CA GLY A 152 1.93 -19.67 24.27
C GLY A 152 2.06 -20.91 23.37
N ALA A 153 2.83 -20.80 22.29
CA ALA A 153 3.15 -21.92 21.41
C ALA A 153 4.46 -22.59 21.82
#